data_AF-T0YI40-F1
#
_entry.id   AF-T0YI40-F1
#
_cell.length_a   1.000
_cell.length_b   1.000
_cell.length_c   1.000
_cell.angle_alpha   90.00
_cell.angle_beta   90.00
_cell.angle_gamma   90.00
#
_symmetry.space_group_name_H-M   'P 1'
#
loop_
_entity.id
_entity.type
_entity.pdbx_description
1 polymer ?
#
loop_
_entity_poly.entity_id
_entity_poly.type
_entity_poly.pdbx_seq_one_letter_code
_entity_poly.pdbx_strand_id
1 'polypeptide(L)'
;MQSGRFAFLTKDLRYDSPGVVLHVDRNLAGDLGISMADIANNLEPLLGGNYINRFDISGRSYKVIPQVSGRFRAHPSMLRDYYIRSGAGALIPLSTLLKVRTEVQPEYLPQFQQLNSATIQGVMAPGVTLGQALSYLK
;
A
#
# COMPACT_ATOMS: atom_id res chain seq x y z
N MET A 1 -28.63 -5.16 9.16
CA MET A 1 -30.04 -5.14 8.70
C MET A 1 -31.08 -5.37 9.81
N GLN A 2 -30.71 -5.44 11.09
CA GLN A 2 -31.64 -5.75 12.19
C GLN A 2 -32.74 -4.69 12.47
N SER A 3 -32.56 -3.43 12.07
CA SER A 3 -33.51 -2.37 12.41
C SER A 3 -34.75 -2.30 11.50
N GLY A 4 -34.74 -2.93 10.32
CA GLY A 4 -35.80 -2.81 9.32
C GLY A 4 -35.97 -1.39 8.74
N ARG A 5 -35.14 -0.43 9.14
CA ARG A 5 -35.26 1.00 8.76
C ARG A 5 -34.56 1.38 7.47
N PHE A 6 -33.72 0.49 6.94
CA PHE A 6 -32.90 0.71 5.75
C PHE A 6 -33.06 -0.47 4.79
N ALA A 7 -33.29 -0.18 3.51
CA ALA A 7 -33.29 -1.16 2.43
C ALA A 7 -31.87 -1.68 2.17
N PHE A 8 -30.88 -0.80 2.25
CA PHE A 8 -29.47 -1.18 2.38
C PHE A 8 -28.71 -0.11 3.17
N LEU A 9 -27.66 -0.54 3.85
CA LEU A 9 -26.74 0.31 4.58
C LEU A 9 -25.33 -0.24 4.37
N THR A 10 -24.44 0.59 3.85
CA THR A 10 -23.05 0.25 3.57
C THR A 10 -22.12 1.28 4.20
N LYS A 11 -20.88 0.87 4.45
CA LYS A 11 -19.79 1.75 4.85
C LYS A 11 -18.67 1.67 3.83
N ASP A 12 -17.95 2.76 3.70
CA ASP A 12 -16.89 2.92 2.72
C ASP A 12 -15.54 2.36 3.24
N LEU A 13 -15.28 2.46 4.54
CA LEU A 13 -14.10 1.90 5.22
C LEU A 13 -14.17 0.37 5.34
N ARG A 14 -13.39 -0.32 4.51
CA ARG A 14 -13.28 -1.79 4.44
C ARG A 14 -11.88 -2.26 4.85
N TYR A 15 -11.82 -3.32 5.65
CA TYR A 15 -10.59 -3.98 6.10
C TYR A 15 -10.55 -5.40 5.53
N ASP A 16 -10.47 -5.51 4.21
CA ASP A 16 -10.55 -6.78 3.48
C ASP A 16 -9.46 -6.94 2.42
N SER A 17 -8.56 -5.96 2.29
CA SER A 17 -7.44 -6.02 1.36
C SER A 17 -6.18 -6.57 2.05
N PRO A 18 -5.62 -7.70 1.59
CA PRO A 18 -4.35 -8.20 2.10
C PRO A 18 -3.19 -7.32 1.59
N GLY A 19 -2.55 -6.60 2.49
CA GLY A 19 -1.33 -5.86 2.26
C GLY A 19 -0.08 -6.68 2.59
N VAL A 20 1.03 -6.35 1.91
CA VAL A 20 2.35 -6.92 2.22
C VAL A 20 3.17 -5.85 2.92
N VAL A 21 3.48 -6.10 4.19
CA VAL A 21 4.28 -5.20 5.03
C VAL A 21 5.70 -5.72 5.12
N LEU A 22 6.67 -4.85 4.84
CA LEU A 22 8.10 -5.15 4.94
C LEU A 22 8.63 -4.60 6.26
N HIS A 23 9.03 -5.49 7.17
CA HIS A 23 9.69 -5.13 8.41
C HIS A 23 11.20 -5.16 8.22
N VAL A 24 11.84 -4.00 8.36
CA VAL A 24 13.29 -3.86 8.29
C VAL A 24 13.90 -3.99 9.69
N ASP A 25 14.91 -4.85 9.84
CA ASP A 25 15.77 -4.85 11.02
C ASP A 25 16.74 -3.65 10.95
N ARG A 26 16.38 -2.58 11.63
CA ARG A 26 17.14 -1.32 11.61
C ARG A 26 18.48 -1.43 12.33
N ASN A 27 18.57 -2.28 13.36
CA ASN A 27 19.80 -2.46 14.12
C ASN A 27 20.83 -3.18 13.25
N LEU A 28 20.43 -4.30 12.65
CA LEU A 28 21.30 -5.05 11.75
C LEU A 28 21.67 -4.24 10.50
N ALA A 29 20.75 -3.43 9.96
CA ALA A 29 21.07 -2.52 8.87
C ALA A 29 22.14 -1.50 9.28
N GLY A 30 22.05 -0.95 10.49
CA GLY A 30 23.05 -0.05 11.07
C GLY A 30 24.43 -0.72 11.22
N ASP A 31 24.47 -1.93 11.76
CA ASP A 31 25.71 -2.71 11.93
C ASP A 31 26.39 -3.02 10.59
N LEU A 32 25.60 -3.19 9.53
CA LEU A 32 26.09 -3.42 8.16
C LEU A 32 26.36 -2.12 7.38
N GLY A 33 26.19 -0.96 8.01
CA GLY A 33 26.42 0.35 7.36
C GLY A 33 25.44 0.63 6.22
N ILE A 34 24.21 0.12 6.31
CA ILE A 34 23.13 0.32 5.36
C ILE A 34 22.12 1.32 5.95
N SER A 35 21.93 2.45 5.27
CA SER A 35 20.89 3.40 5.67
C SER A 35 19.51 2.97 5.18
N MET A 36 18.45 3.46 5.82
CA MET A 36 17.08 3.24 5.32
C MET A 36 16.87 3.86 3.94
N ALA A 37 17.60 4.93 3.62
CA ALA A 37 17.60 5.54 2.29
C ALA A 37 18.22 4.61 1.25
N ASP A 38 19.29 3.88 1.58
CA ASP A 38 19.88 2.89 0.68
C ASP A 38 18.87 1.77 0.39
N ILE A 39 18.17 1.29 1.41
CA ILE A 39 17.12 0.26 1.22
C ILE A 39 16.02 0.77 0.31
N ALA A 40 15.52 1.99 0.53
CA ALA A 40 14.48 2.60 -0.30
C ALA A 40 14.94 2.79 -1.74
N ASN A 41 16.12 3.40 -1.97
CA ASN A 41 16.68 3.67 -3.29
C ASN A 41 16.98 2.40 -4.09
N ASN A 42 17.35 1.30 -3.43
CA ASN A 42 17.55 0.02 -4.10
C ASN A 42 16.22 -0.67 -4.42
N LEU A 43 15.19 -0.54 -3.58
CA LEU A 43 13.92 -1.25 -3.74
C LEU A 43 12.92 -0.52 -4.67
N GLU A 44 12.89 0.82 -4.64
CA GLU A 44 12.03 1.68 -5.45
C GLU A 44 12.06 1.35 -6.96
N PRO A 45 13.22 1.36 -7.64
CA PRO A 45 13.27 1.11 -9.07
C PRO A 45 12.95 -0.35 -9.42
N LEU A 46 13.00 -1.27 -8.45
CA LEU A 46 12.70 -2.68 -8.68
C LEU A 46 11.19 -2.94 -8.65
N LEU A 47 10.49 -2.36 -7.67
CA LEU A 47 9.09 -2.68 -7.37
C LEU A 47 8.12 -1.52 -7.57
N GLY A 48 8.58 -0.28 -7.33
CA GLY A 48 7.74 0.92 -7.35
C GLY A 48 7.31 1.37 -8.74
N GLY A 49 8.03 0.95 -9.79
CA GLY A 49 7.72 1.39 -11.16
C GLY A 49 7.84 2.91 -11.30
N ASN A 50 8.90 3.47 -10.71
CA ASN A 50 9.08 4.90 -10.67
C ASN A 50 9.59 5.47 -11.98
N TYR A 51 9.16 6.69 -12.26
CA TYR A 51 9.69 7.50 -13.35
C TYR A 51 11.11 7.98 -13.00
N ILE A 52 12.06 7.74 -13.91
CA ILE A 52 13.43 8.26 -13.75
C ILE A 52 13.71 9.45 -14.68
N ASN A 53 13.38 9.33 -15.96
CA ASN A 53 13.65 10.34 -16.98
C ASN A 53 12.77 10.11 -18.22
N ARG A 54 12.97 10.96 -19.22
CA ARG A 54 12.36 10.83 -20.53
C ARG A 54 13.41 10.58 -21.61
N PHE A 55 12.99 9.90 -22.67
CA PHE A 55 13.79 9.74 -23.88
C PHE A 55 12.93 10.06 -25.11
N ASP A 56 13.59 10.44 -26.20
CA ASP A 56 12.93 10.76 -27.47
C ASP A 56 12.91 9.52 -28.39
N ILE A 57 11.75 9.26 -28.99
CA ILE A 57 11.65 8.41 -30.19
C ILE A 57 10.83 9.18 -31.21
N SER A 58 11.42 9.47 -32.37
CA SER A 58 10.73 10.12 -33.50
C SER A 58 10.06 11.46 -33.12
N GLY A 59 10.74 12.28 -32.30
CA GLY A 59 10.23 13.59 -31.87
C GLY A 59 9.15 13.51 -30.80
N ARG A 60 8.90 12.34 -30.22
CA ARG A 60 7.96 12.13 -29.12
C ARG A 60 8.72 11.76 -27.86
N SER A 61 8.38 12.43 -26.76
CA SER A 61 8.99 12.22 -25.46
C SER A 61 8.26 11.12 -24.66
N TYR A 62 8.96 10.02 -24.40
CA TYR A 62 8.46 8.87 -23.64
C TYR A 62 9.08 8.81 -22.26
N LYS A 63 8.31 8.34 -21.26
CA LYS A 63 8.81 8.11 -19.90
C LYS A 63 9.60 6.80 -19.86
N VAL A 64 10.73 6.82 -19.17
CA VAL A 64 11.47 5.62 -18.79
C VAL A 64 11.06 5.24 -17.38
N ILE A 65 10.56 4.01 -17.23
CA ILE A 65 10.10 3.44 -15.97
C ILE A 65 10.81 2.09 -15.80
N PRO A 66 11.93 2.02 -15.07
CA PRO A 66 12.54 0.75 -14.73
C PRO A 66 11.61 -0.03 -13.80
N GLN A 67 11.51 -1.33 -14.05
CA GLN A 67 10.79 -2.25 -13.19
C GLN A 67 11.33 -3.66 -13.38
N VAL A 68 11.37 -4.44 -12.30
CA VAL A 68 11.65 -5.86 -12.39
C VAL A 68 10.53 -6.55 -13.19
N SER A 69 10.94 -7.51 -14.04
CA SER A 69 10.01 -8.34 -14.82
C SER A 69 8.99 -9.01 -13.90
N GLY A 70 7.72 -9.03 -14.32
CA GLY A 70 6.60 -9.55 -13.51
C GLY A 70 6.86 -10.91 -12.86
N ARG A 71 7.57 -11.81 -13.56
CA ARG A 71 7.94 -13.15 -13.06
C ARG A 71 8.75 -13.13 -11.76
N PHE A 72 9.55 -12.09 -11.52
CA PHE A 72 10.41 -11.96 -10.34
C PHE A 72 9.78 -11.07 -9.24
N ARG A 73 8.54 -10.62 -9.42
CA ARG A 73 7.79 -9.82 -8.44
C ARG A 73 6.34 -10.28 -8.26
N ALA A 74 6.03 -11.50 -8.70
CA ALA A 74 4.69 -12.06 -8.63
C ALA A 74 4.29 -12.44 -7.19
N HIS A 75 5.27 -12.82 -6.36
CA HIS A 75 5.04 -13.22 -4.98
C HIS A 75 5.98 -12.49 -4.02
N PRO A 76 5.52 -12.15 -2.80
CA PRO A 76 6.36 -11.49 -1.80
C PRO A 76 7.62 -12.30 -1.41
N SER A 77 7.59 -13.63 -1.57
CA SER A 77 8.74 -14.50 -1.35
C SER A 77 9.92 -14.20 -2.29
N MET A 78 9.66 -13.62 -3.48
CA MET A 78 10.71 -13.28 -4.45
C MET A 78 11.63 -12.16 -3.95
N LEU A 79 11.19 -11.36 -2.96
CA LEU A 79 12.04 -10.36 -2.31
C LEU A 79 13.27 -10.97 -1.64
N ARG A 80 13.26 -12.28 -1.35
CA ARG A 80 14.39 -12.98 -0.76
C ARG A 80 15.58 -13.09 -1.70
N ASP A 81 15.33 -13.05 -3.01
CA ASP A 81 16.33 -13.17 -4.07
C ASP A 81 16.94 -11.82 -4.45
N TYR A 82 16.47 -10.73 -3.83
CA TYR A 82 16.96 -9.39 -4.11
C TYR A 82 18.18 -9.10 -3.26
N TYR A 83 19.09 -8.32 -3.82
CA TYR A 83 20.31 -7.89 -3.15
C TYR A 83 20.32 -6.38 -3.06
N ILE A 84 20.85 -5.87 -1.96
CA ILE A 84 21.12 -4.44 -1.78
C ILE A 84 22.62 -4.22 -1.66
N ARG A 85 23.07 -3.09 -2.18
CA ARG A 85 24.47 -2.69 -2.06
C ARG A 85 24.66 -1.88 -0.77
N SER A 86 25.58 -2.29 0.09
CA SER A 86 25.98 -1.51 1.27
C SER A 86 26.84 -0.32 0.88
N GLY A 87 27.01 0.66 1.78
CA GLY A 87 27.98 1.75 1.60
C GLY A 87 29.42 1.28 1.34
N ALA A 88 29.80 0.11 1.89
CA ALA A 88 31.10 -0.55 1.64
C ALA A 88 31.19 -1.30 0.29
N GLY A 89 30.15 -1.26 -0.56
CA GLY A 89 30.12 -1.88 -1.87
C GLY A 89 29.74 -3.37 -1.90
N ALA A 90 29.62 -4.03 -0.76
CA ALA A 90 29.17 -5.43 -0.65
C ALA A 90 27.69 -5.59 -1.05
N LEU A 91 27.36 -6.74 -1.65
CA LEU A 91 25.99 -7.13 -1.94
C LEU A 91 25.45 -7.99 -0.80
N ILE A 92 24.37 -7.52 -0.17
CA ILE A 92 23.74 -8.17 0.97
C ILE A 92 22.34 -8.63 0.54
N PRO A 93 22.00 -9.92 0.74
CA PRO A 93 20.66 -10.40 0.47
C PRO A 93 19.63 -9.63 1.30
N LEU A 94 18.57 -9.17 0.66
CA LEU A 94 17.50 -8.41 1.30
C LEU A 94 16.78 -9.25 2.37
N SER A 95 16.76 -10.58 2.21
CA SER A 95 16.22 -11.53 3.19
C SER A 95 16.94 -11.54 4.54
N THR A 96 18.19 -11.06 4.61
CA THR A 96 18.94 -10.92 5.86
C THR A 96 18.36 -9.80 6.74
N LEU A 97 17.81 -8.77 6.11
CA LEU A 97 17.39 -7.53 6.76
C LEU A 97 15.87 -7.34 6.79
N LEU A 98 15.15 -7.99 5.88
CA LEU A 98 13.70 -7.87 5.77
C LEU A 98 12.95 -9.11 6.23
N LYS A 99 11.88 -8.88 6.98
CA LYS A 99 10.83 -9.85 7.24
C LYS A 99 9.55 -9.41 6.53
N VAL A 100 9.01 -10.29 5.71
CA VAL A 100 7.76 -10.05 4.98
C VAL A 100 6.60 -10.56 5.83
N ARG A 101 5.58 -9.72 6.05
CA ARG A 101 4.32 -10.10 6.69
C ARG A 101 3.13 -9.74 5.80
N THR A 102 2.12 -10.58 5.81
CA THR A 102 0.83 -10.28 5.19
C THR A 102 -0.12 -9.83 6.28
N GLU A 103 -0.66 -8.63 6.13
CA GLU A 103 -1.57 -8.01 7.09
C GLU A 103 -2.76 -7.43 6.35
N VAL A 104 -3.95 -7.56 6.94
CA VAL A 104 -5.15 -6.96 6.35
C VAL A 104 -5.17 -5.48 6.70
N GLN A 105 -5.24 -4.63 5.68
CA GLN A 105 -5.21 -3.19 5.83
C GLN A 105 -6.35 -2.56 5.00
N PRO A 106 -6.83 -1.37 5.41
CA PRO A 106 -7.79 -0.65 4.58
C PRO A 106 -7.11 -0.16 3.31
N GLU A 107 -7.77 -0.35 2.16
CA GLU A 107 -7.25 0.09 0.86
C GLU A 107 -7.08 1.61 0.79
N TYR A 108 -7.97 2.34 1.46
CA TYR A 108 -7.86 3.77 1.67
C TYR A 108 -8.38 4.16 3.06
N LEU A 109 -7.87 5.25 3.60
CA LEU A 109 -8.30 5.84 4.87
C LEU A 109 -9.13 7.10 4.58
N PRO A 110 -10.47 7.08 4.77
CA PRO A 110 -11.30 8.24 4.54
C PRO A 110 -10.99 9.35 5.55
N GLN A 111 -11.02 10.59 5.10
CA GLN A 111 -10.95 11.78 5.95
C GLN A 111 -12.12 12.72 5.64
N PHE A 112 -12.68 13.33 6.68
CA PHE A 112 -13.68 14.40 6.57
C PHE A 112 -13.34 15.48 7.59
N GLN A 113 -13.30 16.75 7.16
CA GLN A 113 -12.90 17.87 8.03
C GLN A 113 -11.54 17.63 8.72
N GLN A 114 -10.57 17.06 7.98
CA GLN A 114 -9.23 16.71 8.47
C GLN A 114 -9.17 15.64 9.58
N LEU A 115 -10.28 14.98 9.89
CA LEU A 115 -10.33 13.88 10.85
C LEU A 115 -10.58 12.56 10.12
N ASN A 116 -10.04 11.47 10.68
CA ASN A 116 -10.36 10.11 10.22
C ASN A 116 -11.87 9.90 10.27
N SER A 117 -12.43 9.38 9.20
CA SER A 117 -13.87 9.18 9.07
C SER A 117 -14.21 7.81 8.48
N ALA A 118 -15.48 7.46 8.57
CA ALA A 118 -16.09 6.41 7.78
C ALA A 118 -17.43 6.95 7.27
N THR A 119 -17.64 6.90 5.97
CA THR A 119 -18.88 7.32 5.33
C THR A 119 -19.87 6.16 5.39
N ILE A 120 -20.99 6.38 6.07
CA ILE A 120 -22.12 5.47 6.05
C ILE A 120 -23.11 5.97 5.00
N GLN A 121 -23.47 5.10 4.07
CA GLN A 121 -24.42 5.39 3.00
C GLN A 121 -25.52 4.35 2.99
N GLY A 122 -26.74 4.74 2.67
CA GLY A 122 -27.84 3.80 2.63
C GLY A 122 -29.12 4.44 2.11
N VAL A 123 -30.06 3.57 1.76
CA VAL A 123 -31.42 3.97 1.37
C VAL A 123 -32.38 3.51 2.45
N MET A 124 -33.29 4.39 2.82
CA MET A 124 -34.32 4.12 3.81
C MET A 124 -35.28 3.05 3.31
N ALA A 125 -35.80 2.23 4.22
CA ALA A 125 -36.87 1.30 3.89
C ALA A 125 -38.15 2.08 3.52
N PRO A 126 -39.02 1.53 2.64
CA PRO A 126 -40.31 2.14 2.33
C PRO A 126 -41.11 2.49 3.60
N GLY A 127 -41.67 3.69 3.66
CA GLY A 127 -42.44 4.17 4.81
C GLY A 127 -41.61 4.72 5.98
N VAL A 128 -40.29 4.72 5.91
CA VAL A 128 -39.40 5.32 6.92
C VAL A 128 -39.01 6.72 6.51
N THR A 129 -39.15 7.68 7.42
CA THR A 129 -38.75 9.07 7.15
C THR A 129 -37.26 9.30 7.40
N LEU A 130 -36.70 10.34 6.77
CA LEU A 130 -35.30 10.74 6.99
C LEU A 130 -35.03 11.03 8.47
N GLY A 131 -35.95 11.66 9.19
CA GLY A 131 -35.81 11.92 10.62
C GLY A 131 -35.72 10.65 11.45
N GLN A 132 -36.53 9.63 11.15
CA GLN A 132 -36.50 8.33 11.84
C GLN A 132 -35.21 7.54 11.55
N ALA A 133 -34.70 7.64 10.32
CA ALA A 133 -33.44 7.04 9.91
C ALA A 133 -32.24 7.74 10.58
N LEU A 134 -32.20 9.08 10.57
CA LEU A 134 -31.14 9.87 11.21
C LEU A 134 -31.13 9.70 12.73
N SER A 135 -32.31 9.63 13.36
CA SER A 135 -32.41 9.40 14.81
C SER A 135 -31.90 8.02 15.23
N TYR A 136 -31.81 7.06 14.30
CA TYR A 136 -31.22 5.75 14.55
C TYR A 136 -29.69 5.75 14.38
N LEU A 137 -29.15 6.63 13.53
CA LEU A 137 -27.71 6.72 13.24
C LEU A 137 -26.96 7.70 14.15
N LYS A 138 -27.69 8.58 14.85
CA LYS A 138 -27.16 9.42 15.93
C LYS A 138 -26.86 8.57 17.17
#